data_AF-B6CLT9-F1
#
_entry.id   AF-B6CLT9-F1
#
_cell.length_a   1.000
_cell.length_b   1.000
_cell.length_c   1.000
_cell.angle_alpha   90.00
_cell.angle_beta   90.00
_cell.angle_gamma   90.00
#
_symmetry.space_group_name_H-M   'P 1'
#
loop_
_entity.id
_entity.type
_entity.pdbx_description
1 polymer ?
#
loop_
_entity_poly.entity_id
_entity_poly.type
_entity_poly.pdbx_seq_one_letter_code
_entity_poly.pdbx_strand_id
1 'polypeptide(L)'
;MPAPSVFVGLELDTNSYTGVPCWSAGPAHWAHNTVAVAYDLRYQQIRSLMCDGGIARKTLIVIAAAMARHADWSTGRNCRPTNNQLEAATGFHQRTIQRAHECLRLLGVATEVLRGRQRTYIERMASWRMGDRHRGWASVWALHDNGEVARVVHSLSPHLERSPVTTHTSPKTRLFTTHPGATCARESGATRRNSPDARGRRLAAQWRVDPHAPPWTRRYSPTSWSAMLAAPAAAGWTARDLTALVQDWLGTGHRIPSTPARPIALLGTLLAWHTSHNSIQHRPAALEEAREAADLAAVRKRIQKQTAEHHANLAAREAGRAALGGPGHQAARIAAAAAARNAARRRTKMVAAEVASVDAAGPRPLTQRPTLTAVRCDRAAMLPCAESTPPDRSLAAQLPAPVPSASRRTGE
;
A
#
# COMPACT_ATOMS: atom_id res chain seq x y z
N MET A 1 -39.02 -9.96 -18.36
CA MET A 1 -38.95 -11.02 -17.34
C MET A 1 -40.28 -11.03 -16.60
N PRO A 2 -41.00 -12.16 -16.48
CA PRO A 2 -42.23 -12.22 -15.68
C PRO A 2 -41.93 -11.90 -14.20
N ALA A 3 -42.93 -11.36 -13.49
CA ALA A 3 -42.78 -10.98 -12.08
C ALA A 3 -42.47 -12.22 -11.21
N PRO A 4 -41.65 -12.07 -10.14
CA PRO A 4 -41.24 -13.19 -9.29
C PRO A 4 -42.41 -13.87 -8.57
N SER A 5 -43.53 -13.17 -8.36
CA SER A 5 -44.80 -13.70 -7.84
C SER A 5 -45.48 -14.71 -8.78
N VAL A 6 -44.99 -14.87 -10.01
CA VAL A 6 -45.52 -15.77 -11.04
C VAL A 6 -44.79 -17.12 -11.04
N PHE A 7 -43.67 -17.26 -10.31
CA PHE A 7 -43.06 -18.56 -10.09
C PHE A 7 -43.88 -19.34 -9.06
N VAL A 8 -44.53 -20.41 -9.51
CA VAL A 8 -44.99 -21.47 -8.59
C VAL A 8 -43.74 -22.22 -8.16
N GLY A 9 -43.01 -21.64 -7.22
CA GLY A 9 -41.90 -22.25 -6.51
C GLY A 9 -42.41 -22.87 -5.22
N LEU A 10 -41.81 -23.99 -4.81
CA LEU A 10 -41.89 -24.43 -3.43
C LEU A 10 -41.00 -23.49 -2.60
N GLU A 11 -41.55 -22.34 -2.25
CA GLU A 11 -40.94 -21.45 -1.26
C GLU A 11 -41.23 -22.03 0.12
N LEU A 12 -40.17 -22.21 0.90
CA LEU A 12 -40.28 -22.67 2.27
C LEU A 12 -40.55 -21.47 3.15
N ASP A 13 -41.48 -21.60 4.11
CA ASP A 13 -41.71 -20.56 5.10
C ASP A 13 -40.42 -20.27 5.86
N THR A 14 -40.24 -19.02 6.30
CA THR A 14 -39.07 -18.56 7.06
C THR A 14 -38.75 -19.45 8.27
N ASN A 15 -39.79 -20.04 8.87
CA ASN A 15 -39.67 -20.90 10.05
C ASN A 15 -39.37 -22.37 9.73
N SER A 16 -39.32 -22.78 8.45
CA SER A 16 -39.07 -24.18 8.05
C SER A 16 -37.70 -24.70 8.47
N TYR A 17 -36.75 -23.79 8.70
CA TYR A 17 -35.39 -24.10 9.14
C TYR A 17 -35.17 -23.92 10.65
N THR A 18 -36.24 -23.72 11.43
CA THR A 18 -36.14 -23.53 12.88
C THR A 18 -35.50 -24.75 13.54
N GLY A 19 -34.46 -24.53 14.35
CA GLY A 19 -33.73 -25.61 15.03
C GLY A 19 -32.70 -26.35 14.16
N VAL A 20 -32.60 -26.05 12.86
CA VAL A 20 -31.60 -26.65 11.97
C VAL A 20 -30.36 -25.75 11.88
N PRO A 21 -29.18 -26.21 12.32
CA PRO A 21 -27.97 -25.40 12.25
C PRO A 21 -27.55 -25.12 10.81
N CYS A 22 -26.68 -24.13 10.63
CA CYS A 22 -25.99 -23.88 9.36
C CYS A 22 -24.61 -24.56 9.38
N TRP A 23 -24.00 -24.77 8.21
CA TRP A 23 -22.57 -25.07 8.18
C TRP A 23 -21.74 -23.85 8.59
N SER A 24 -20.54 -24.06 9.11
CA SER A 24 -19.65 -23.00 9.61
C SER A 24 -18.59 -22.55 8.60
N ALA A 25 -18.09 -23.49 7.79
CA ALA A 25 -16.90 -23.28 6.95
C ALA A 25 -17.12 -23.55 5.45
N GLY A 26 -18.38 -23.62 5.02
CA GLY A 26 -18.76 -23.71 3.61
C GLY A 26 -18.69 -25.12 3.00
N PRO A 27 -18.99 -25.26 1.69
CA PRO A 27 -19.27 -26.54 1.05
C PRO A 27 -18.09 -27.51 1.02
N ALA A 28 -16.89 -27.00 0.70
CA ALA A 28 -15.71 -27.84 0.60
C ALA A 28 -15.31 -28.41 1.97
N HIS A 29 -15.34 -27.58 3.01
CA HIS A 29 -15.04 -28.00 4.38
C HIS A 29 -16.10 -28.99 4.88
N TRP A 30 -17.38 -28.70 4.68
CA TRP A 30 -18.46 -29.59 5.10
C TRP A 30 -18.32 -30.98 4.47
N ALA A 31 -18.14 -31.07 3.14
CA ALA A 31 -18.05 -32.36 2.46
C ALA A 31 -16.77 -33.15 2.78
N HIS A 32 -15.61 -32.49 2.86
CA HIS A 32 -14.32 -33.18 2.99
C HIS A 32 -13.85 -33.34 4.43
N ASN A 33 -14.31 -32.50 5.36
CA ASN A 33 -13.92 -32.55 6.76
C ASN A 33 -15.10 -32.97 7.64
N THR A 34 -16.21 -32.22 7.65
CA THR A 34 -17.35 -32.52 8.55
C THR A 34 -17.92 -33.92 8.27
N VAL A 35 -18.27 -34.22 7.02
CA VAL A 35 -18.83 -35.52 6.63
C VAL A 35 -17.81 -36.64 6.83
N ALA A 36 -16.55 -36.39 6.49
CA ALA A 36 -15.47 -37.36 6.62
C ALA A 36 -15.21 -37.75 8.10
N VAL A 37 -15.10 -36.77 8.99
CA VAL A 37 -14.91 -36.99 10.43
C VAL A 37 -16.18 -37.60 11.04
N ALA A 38 -17.37 -37.14 10.64
CA ALA A 38 -18.63 -37.74 11.10
C ALA A 38 -18.71 -39.22 10.73
N TYR A 39 -18.31 -39.58 9.51
CA TYR A 39 -18.25 -40.96 9.05
C TYR A 39 -17.27 -41.77 9.91
N ASP A 40 -16.03 -41.30 10.07
CA ASP A 40 -15.01 -42.03 10.82
C ASP A 40 -15.41 -42.26 12.30
N LEU A 41 -16.14 -41.33 12.91
CA LEU A 41 -16.59 -41.43 14.30
C LEU A 41 -17.84 -42.31 14.50
N ARG A 42 -18.84 -42.21 13.61
CA ARG A 42 -20.19 -42.76 13.86
C ARG A 42 -20.64 -43.83 12.88
N TYR A 43 -19.94 -44.01 11.76
CA TYR A 43 -20.41 -44.89 10.71
C TYR A 43 -20.64 -46.33 11.19
N GLN A 44 -19.75 -46.85 12.05
CA GLN A 44 -19.89 -48.20 12.60
C GLN A 44 -21.19 -48.39 13.42
N GLN A 45 -21.62 -47.35 14.13
CA GLN A 45 -22.84 -47.38 14.95
C GLN A 45 -24.10 -47.25 14.10
N ILE A 46 -24.08 -46.41 13.06
CA ILE A 46 -25.25 -46.18 12.21
C ILE A 46 -25.43 -47.21 11.10
N ARG A 47 -24.39 -48.02 10.78
CA ARG A 47 -24.43 -48.95 9.65
C ARG A 47 -25.56 -49.98 9.75
N SER A 48 -25.89 -50.43 10.96
CA SER A 48 -27.00 -51.37 11.20
C SER A 48 -28.38 -50.74 11.02
N LEU A 49 -28.47 -49.39 11.11
CA LEU A 49 -29.72 -48.65 10.94
C LEU A 49 -30.03 -48.33 9.47
N MET A 50 -29.07 -48.55 8.56
CA MET A 50 -29.26 -48.29 7.12
C MET A 50 -30.03 -49.44 6.46
N CYS A 51 -31.13 -49.11 5.77
CA CYS A 51 -32.04 -50.11 5.18
C CYS A 51 -31.40 -50.97 4.09
N ASP A 52 -30.47 -50.42 3.31
CA ASP A 52 -29.95 -51.06 2.08
C ASP A 52 -28.46 -51.43 2.17
N GLY A 53 -27.91 -51.57 3.38
CA GLY A 53 -26.50 -51.88 3.60
C GLY A 53 -25.60 -50.65 3.57
N GLY A 54 -24.28 -50.89 3.56
CA GLY A 54 -23.30 -49.82 3.76
C GLY A 54 -23.00 -48.96 2.53
N ILE A 55 -22.30 -47.86 2.76
CA ILE A 55 -21.71 -46.99 1.73
C ILE A 55 -20.24 -46.75 2.08
N ALA A 56 -19.37 -46.79 1.07
CA ALA A 56 -17.95 -46.52 1.27
C ALA A 56 -17.72 -45.02 1.53
N ARG A 57 -16.77 -44.71 2.42
CA ARG A 57 -16.37 -43.34 2.79
C ARG A 57 -16.13 -42.42 1.59
N LYS A 58 -15.35 -42.89 0.62
CA LYS A 58 -15.01 -42.12 -0.59
C LYS A 58 -16.26 -41.77 -1.41
N THR A 59 -17.15 -42.74 -1.59
CA THR A 59 -18.42 -42.55 -2.32
C THR A 59 -19.31 -41.53 -1.62
N LEU A 60 -19.43 -41.62 -0.29
CA LEU A 60 -20.21 -40.66 0.49
C LEU A 60 -19.68 -39.23 0.34
N ILE A 61 -18.36 -39.04 0.42
CA ILE A 61 -17.72 -37.72 0.30
C ILE A 61 -17.96 -37.12 -1.09
N VAL A 62 -17.87 -37.92 -2.16
CA VAL A 62 -18.12 -37.45 -3.53
C VAL A 62 -19.58 -37.00 -3.70
N ILE A 63 -20.54 -37.78 -3.19
CA ILE A 63 -21.95 -37.41 -3.26
C ILE A 63 -22.25 -36.18 -2.40
N ALA A 64 -21.68 -36.10 -1.20
CA ALA A 64 -21.78 -34.93 -0.33
C ALA A 64 -21.22 -33.67 -1.02
N ALA A 65 -20.05 -33.76 -1.65
CA ALA A 65 -19.47 -32.65 -2.39
C ALA A 65 -20.37 -32.20 -3.55
N ALA A 66 -21.02 -33.14 -4.25
CA ALA A 66 -22.00 -32.82 -5.29
C ALA A 66 -23.25 -32.12 -4.71
N MET A 67 -23.80 -32.61 -3.59
CA MET A 67 -24.93 -31.95 -2.91
C MET A 67 -24.58 -30.53 -2.48
N ALA A 68 -23.37 -30.33 -1.93
CA ALA A 68 -22.93 -29.03 -1.42
C ALA A 68 -22.88 -27.93 -2.50
N ARG A 69 -22.76 -28.30 -3.78
CA ARG A 69 -22.84 -27.35 -4.92
C ARG A 69 -24.23 -26.80 -5.17
N HIS A 70 -25.28 -27.49 -4.70
CA HIS A 70 -26.67 -27.11 -4.86
C HIS A 70 -27.24 -26.40 -3.62
N ALA A 71 -26.43 -26.22 -2.58
CA ALA A 71 -26.82 -25.55 -1.35
C ALA A 71 -26.41 -24.08 -1.37
N ASP A 72 -27.12 -23.26 -0.58
CA ASP A 72 -26.75 -21.87 -0.34
C ASP A 72 -25.35 -21.78 0.26
N TRP A 73 -24.46 -21.05 -0.42
CA TRP A 73 -23.04 -21.00 -0.06
C TRP A 73 -22.79 -20.59 1.40
N SER A 74 -23.55 -19.63 1.92
CA SER A 74 -23.35 -19.08 3.26
C SER A 74 -23.92 -19.95 4.39
N THR A 75 -24.99 -20.71 4.13
CA THR A 75 -25.74 -21.40 5.19
C THR A 75 -25.79 -22.91 5.07
N GLY A 76 -25.62 -23.46 3.85
CA GLY A 76 -25.81 -24.87 3.54
C GLY A 76 -27.28 -25.26 3.37
N ARG A 77 -28.20 -24.30 3.38
CA ARG A 77 -29.65 -24.50 3.24
C ARG A 77 -30.08 -24.50 1.77
N ASN A 78 -31.37 -24.72 1.52
CA ASN A 78 -31.98 -24.77 0.19
C ASN A 78 -31.28 -25.73 -0.79
N CYS A 79 -30.70 -26.82 -0.29
CA CYS A 79 -30.08 -27.84 -1.14
C CYS A 79 -31.16 -28.68 -1.81
N ARG A 80 -31.35 -28.50 -3.13
CA ARG A 80 -32.43 -29.13 -3.91
C ARG A 80 -31.95 -29.97 -5.11
N PRO A 81 -30.93 -30.83 -4.97
CA PRO A 81 -30.51 -31.68 -6.07
C PRO A 81 -31.54 -32.78 -6.32
N THR A 82 -31.86 -33.03 -7.58
CA THR A 82 -32.58 -34.23 -7.99
C THR A 82 -31.62 -35.43 -8.05
N ASN A 83 -32.13 -36.65 -7.90
CA ASN A 83 -31.30 -37.85 -8.02
C ASN A 83 -30.60 -37.87 -9.39
N ASN A 84 -31.30 -37.60 -10.49
CA ASN A 84 -30.72 -37.55 -11.83
C ASN A 84 -29.58 -36.52 -11.98
N GLN A 85 -29.68 -35.36 -11.31
CA GLN A 85 -28.59 -34.38 -11.29
C GLN A 85 -27.36 -34.90 -10.53
N LEU A 86 -27.56 -35.60 -9.41
CA LEU A 86 -26.47 -36.21 -8.66
C LEU A 86 -25.86 -37.40 -9.42
N GLU A 87 -26.67 -38.20 -10.11
CA GLU A 87 -26.19 -39.26 -11.00
C GLU A 87 -25.29 -38.67 -12.08
N ALA A 88 -25.76 -37.64 -12.79
CA ALA A 88 -24.99 -36.95 -13.82
C ALA A 88 -23.70 -36.30 -13.28
N ALA A 89 -23.75 -35.76 -12.06
CA ALA A 89 -22.60 -35.09 -11.45
C ALA A 89 -21.54 -36.06 -10.87
N THR A 90 -21.95 -37.24 -10.42
CA THR A 90 -21.08 -38.17 -9.68
C THR A 90 -20.79 -39.49 -10.39
N GLY A 91 -21.62 -39.86 -11.37
CA GLY A 91 -21.59 -41.17 -12.04
C GLY A 91 -22.14 -42.32 -11.20
N PHE A 92 -22.67 -42.07 -10.00
CA PHE A 92 -23.28 -43.11 -9.17
C PHE A 92 -24.76 -43.28 -9.48
N HIS A 93 -25.25 -44.52 -9.45
CA HIS A 93 -26.66 -44.83 -9.64
C HIS A 93 -27.56 -44.36 -8.48
N GLN A 94 -28.84 -44.14 -8.75
CA GLN A 94 -29.86 -43.60 -7.84
C GLN A 94 -29.87 -44.30 -6.49
N ARG A 95 -29.76 -45.63 -6.49
CA ARG A 95 -29.75 -46.45 -5.26
C ARG A 95 -28.57 -46.10 -4.35
N THR A 96 -27.39 -45.80 -4.90
CA THR A 96 -26.22 -45.36 -4.13
C THR A 96 -26.41 -43.95 -3.57
N ILE A 97 -27.05 -43.07 -4.33
CA ILE A 97 -27.39 -41.70 -3.89
C ILE A 97 -28.41 -41.73 -2.75
N GLN A 98 -29.43 -42.57 -2.84
CA GLN A 98 -30.42 -42.75 -1.77
C GLN A 98 -29.77 -43.26 -0.48
N ARG A 99 -28.86 -44.24 -0.57
CA ARG A 99 -28.04 -44.70 0.57
C ARG A 99 -27.17 -43.59 1.14
N ALA A 100 -26.60 -42.72 0.29
CA ALA A 100 -25.82 -41.58 0.74
C ALA A 100 -26.68 -40.58 1.51
N HIS A 101 -27.87 -40.24 1.00
CA HIS A 101 -28.83 -39.36 1.69
C HIS A 101 -29.25 -39.92 3.05
N GLU A 102 -29.52 -41.22 3.13
CA GLU A 102 -29.80 -41.91 4.39
C GLU A 102 -28.61 -41.83 5.35
N CYS A 103 -27.41 -42.14 4.87
CA CYS A 103 -26.19 -42.07 5.67
C CYS A 103 -25.92 -40.65 6.20
N LEU A 104 -26.05 -39.61 5.38
CA LEU A 104 -25.89 -38.21 5.81
C LEU A 104 -26.92 -37.81 6.88
N ARG A 105 -28.16 -38.31 6.75
CA ARG A 105 -29.22 -38.08 7.74
C ARG A 105 -28.91 -38.76 9.06
N LEU A 106 -28.49 -40.02 9.04
CA LEU A 106 -28.14 -40.79 10.24
C LEU A 106 -26.86 -40.29 10.91
N LEU A 107 -25.90 -39.82 10.11
CA LEU A 107 -24.75 -39.07 10.62
C LEU A 107 -25.17 -37.70 11.18
N GLY A 108 -26.40 -37.23 11.03
CA GLY A 108 -26.83 -35.93 11.56
C GLY A 108 -25.98 -34.76 11.06
N VAL A 109 -25.55 -34.82 9.80
CA VAL A 109 -24.84 -33.74 9.08
C VAL A 109 -25.69 -33.15 7.95
N ALA A 110 -26.84 -33.78 7.67
CA ALA A 110 -27.84 -33.26 6.77
C ALA A 110 -29.23 -33.55 7.32
N THR A 111 -30.11 -32.55 7.24
CA THR A 111 -31.52 -32.69 7.61
C THR A 111 -32.38 -32.50 6.37
N GLU A 112 -33.28 -33.44 6.12
CA GLU A 112 -34.29 -33.28 5.06
C GLU A 112 -35.44 -32.47 5.63
N VAL A 113 -35.50 -31.20 5.26
CA VAL A 113 -36.50 -30.24 5.77
C VAL A 113 -37.85 -30.51 5.14
N LEU A 114 -37.86 -30.81 3.84
CA LEU A 114 -39.07 -31.17 3.12
C LEU A 114 -38.81 -32.37 2.23
N ARG A 115 -39.63 -33.41 2.41
CA ARG A 115 -39.62 -34.61 1.58
C ARG A 115 -40.16 -34.30 0.20
N GLY A 116 -39.42 -34.70 -0.83
CA GLY A 116 -39.87 -34.55 -2.21
C GLY A 116 -41.24 -35.23 -2.41
N ARG A 117 -42.14 -34.57 -3.15
CA ARG A 117 -43.49 -35.06 -3.42
C ARG A 117 -43.88 -34.80 -4.87
N GLN A 118 -44.86 -35.54 -5.37
CA GLN A 118 -45.47 -35.22 -6.66
C GLN A 118 -46.20 -33.88 -6.59
N ARG A 119 -46.15 -33.13 -7.68
CA ARG A 119 -46.90 -31.88 -7.81
C ARG A 119 -48.39 -32.19 -7.91
N THR A 120 -49.21 -31.36 -7.29
CA THR A 120 -50.67 -31.42 -7.53
C THR A 120 -50.97 -31.02 -8.97
N TYR A 121 -52.16 -31.38 -9.46
CA TYR A 121 -52.58 -30.99 -10.81
C TYR A 121 -52.48 -29.47 -11.04
N ILE A 122 -52.90 -28.68 -10.03
CA ILE A 122 -52.85 -27.21 -10.04
C ILE A 122 -51.40 -26.72 -10.11
N GLU A 123 -50.53 -27.19 -9.23
CA GLU A 123 -49.10 -26.85 -9.22
C GLU A 123 -48.43 -27.19 -10.55
N ARG A 124 -48.78 -28.34 -11.12
CA ARG A 124 -48.23 -28.80 -12.40
C ARG A 124 -48.69 -27.93 -13.56
N MET A 125 -49.97 -27.58 -13.66
CA MET A 125 -50.48 -26.69 -14.71
C MET A 125 -49.90 -25.29 -14.62
N ALA A 126 -49.72 -24.77 -13.40
CA ALA A 126 -49.07 -23.49 -13.20
C ALA A 126 -47.59 -23.52 -13.58
N SER A 127 -46.85 -24.56 -13.18
CA SER A 127 -45.44 -24.77 -13.57
C SER A 127 -45.28 -24.94 -15.08
N TRP A 128 -46.20 -25.65 -15.73
CA TRP A 128 -46.18 -25.90 -17.17
C TRP A 128 -46.37 -24.62 -17.99
N ARG A 129 -47.22 -23.69 -17.52
CA ARG A 129 -47.34 -22.34 -18.11
C ARG A 129 -46.04 -21.54 -18.04
N MET A 130 -45.20 -21.84 -17.05
CA MET A 130 -43.87 -21.22 -16.86
C MET A 130 -42.74 -22.00 -17.54
N GLY A 131 -43.06 -23.05 -18.30
CA GLY A 131 -42.09 -23.86 -19.05
C GLY A 131 -41.45 -25.01 -18.26
N ASP A 132 -41.80 -25.19 -16.98
CA ASP A 132 -41.33 -26.30 -16.16
C ASP A 132 -42.23 -27.54 -16.36
N ARG A 133 -41.63 -28.61 -16.90
CA ARG A 133 -42.30 -29.88 -17.24
C ARG A 133 -42.05 -31.00 -16.21
N HIS A 134 -41.44 -30.69 -15.06
CA HIS A 134 -41.16 -31.69 -14.04
C HIS A 134 -42.45 -32.12 -13.30
N ARG A 135 -42.53 -33.43 -13.00
CA ARG A 135 -43.71 -34.06 -12.38
C ARG A 135 -43.80 -33.85 -10.86
N GLY A 136 -42.67 -33.61 -10.19
CA GLY A 136 -42.61 -33.53 -8.73
C GLY A 136 -41.58 -32.53 -8.22
N TRP A 137 -41.69 -32.21 -6.94
CA TRP A 137 -40.74 -31.43 -6.17
C TRP A 137 -39.58 -32.32 -5.70
N ALA A 138 -38.35 -31.83 -5.84
CA ALA A 138 -37.19 -32.43 -5.20
C ALA A 138 -37.27 -32.25 -3.68
N SER A 139 -36.64 -33.17 -2.94
CA SER A 139 -36.42 -33.00 -1.49
C SER A 139 -35.58 -31.76 -1.22
N VAL A 140 -35.93 -31.00 -0.18
CA VAL A 140 -35.13 -29.87 0.28
C VAL A 140 -34.31 -30.30 1.49
N TRP A 141 -32.99 -30.13 1.37
CA TRP A 141 -32.02 -30.48 2.39
C TRP A 141 -31.40 -29.22 3.00
N ALA A 142 -31.11 -29.32 4.29
CA ALA A 142 -30.22 -28.42 5.00
C ALA A 142 -28.96 -29.19 5.37
N LEU A 143 -27.83 -28.76 4.81
CA LEU A 143 -26.50 -29.29 5.07
C LEU A 143 -25.88 -28.49 6.20
N HIS A 144 -25.49 -29.17 7.27
CA HIS A 144 -25.07 -28.49 8.49
C HIS A 144 -23.96 -29.23 9.21
N ASP A 145 -23.28 -28.53 10.11
CA ASP A 145 -22.34 -29.17 11.01
C ASP A 145 -23.09 -29.87 12.15
N ASN A 146 -22.51 -30.93 12.67
CA ASN A 146 -22.97 -31.55 13.91
C ASN A 146 -22.14 -30.97 15.06
N GLY A 147 -22.75 -30.46 16.12
CA GLY A 147 -22.03 -29.83 17.24
C GLY A 147 -20.98 -30.74 17.90
N GLU A 148 -21.20 -32.06 17.93
CA GLU A 148 -20.21 -33.03 18.43
C GLU A 148 -19.02 -33.17 17.48
N VAL A 149 -19.29 -33.29 16.18
CA VAL A 149 -18.26 -33.38 15.15
C VAL A 149 -17.48 -32.07 15.06
N ALA A 150 -18.15 -30.92 15.14
CA ALA A 150 -17.53 -29.60 15.14
C ALA A 150 -16.58 -29.43 16.33
N ARG A 151 -16.98 -29.88 17.53
CA ARG A 151 -16.08 -29.88 18.71
C ARG A 151 -14.82 -30.71 18.47
N VAL A 152 -14.94 -31.89 17.87
CA VAL A 152 -13.79 -32.75 17.54
C VAL A 152 -12.94 -32.15 16.42
N VAL A 153 -13.54 -31.62 15.35
CA VAL A 153 -12.80 -30.98 14.25
C VAL A 153 -12.03 -29.75 14.74
N HIS A 154 -12.63 -28.95 15.64
CA HIS A 154 -11.98 -27.79 16.23
C HIS A 154 -10.90 -28.18 17.26
N SER A 155 -11.06 -29.28 18.01
CA SER A 155 -10.01 -29.78 18.92
C SER A 155 -8.84 -30.42 18.17
N LEU A 156 -9.07 -30.97 16.98
CA LEU A 156 -8.03 -31.52 16.10
C LEU A 156 -7.37 -30.47 15.19
N SER A 157 -7.90 -29.25 15.16
CA SER A 157 -7.24 -28.15 14.46
C SER A 157 -5.95 -27.81 15.22
N PRO A 158 -4.77 -27.88 14.57
CA PRO A 158 -3.50 -27.77 15.26
C PRO A 158 -3.33 -26.34 15.77
N HIS A 159 -3.72 -26.09 17.01
CA HIS A 159 -3.18 -24.96 17.74
C HIS A 159 -1.72 -25.34 17.98
N LEU A 160 -0.80 -24.73 17.23
CA LEU A 160 0.64 -25.04 17.26
C LEU A 160 1.27 -24.91 18.66
N GLU A 161 0.54 -24.40 19.66
CA GLU A 161 1.08 -24.12 20.98
C GLU A 161 0.56 -25.00 22.12
N ARG A 162 -0.58 -25.72 22.00
CA ARG A 162 -1.18 -26.46 23.14
C ARG A 162 -2.10 -27.62 22.77
N SER A 163 -1.59 -28.67 22.12
CA SER A 163 -2.30 -29.96 22.16
C SER A 163 -1.88 -30.75 23.42
N PRO A 164 -2.83 -31.20 24.27
CA PRO A 164 -2.55 -32.11 25.38
C PRO A 164 -2.35 -33.57 24.90
N VAL A 165 -2.55 -33.85 23.61
CA VAL A 165 -2.21 -35.14 23.01
C VAL A 165 -0.77 -35.04 22.51
N THR A 166 0.16 -35.38 23.39
CA THR A 166 1.56 -35.63 23.04
C THR A 166 1.57 -36.73 21.99
N THR A 167 1.86 -36.38 20.73
CA THR A 167 2.26 -37.38 19.75
C THR A 167 3.61 -37.91 20.22
N HIS A 168 3.60 -39.08 20.87
CA HIS A 168 4.82 -39.82 21.16
C HIS A 168 5.45 -40.20 19.82
N THR A 169 6.28 -39.32 19.31
CA THR A 169 7.16 -39.63 18.19
C THR A 169 8.22 -40.55 18.79
N SER A 170 8.01 -41.86 18.66
CA SER A 170 9.00 -42.87 19.06
C SER A 170 10.35 -42.50 18.41
N PRO A 171 11.44 -42.29 19.17
CA PRO A 171 12.74 -41.96 18.61
C PRO A 171 13.42 -43.16 17.93
N LYS A 172 12.74 -44.30 17.80
CA LYS A 172 13.33 -45.55 17.29
C LYS A 172 12.93 -45.94 15.87
N THR A 173 12.09 -45.16 15.19
CA THR A 173 11.75 -45.42 13.78
C THR A 173 12.34 -44.34 12.89
N ARG A 174 13.61 -44.51 12.49
CA ARG A 174 14.15 -43.79 11.33
C ARG A 174 13.34 -44.21 10.11
N LEU A 175 12.55 -43.30 9.56
CA LEU A 175 11.94 -43.45 8.26
C LEU A 175 13.08 -43.44 7.21
N PHE A 176 13.59 -44.61 6.87
CA PHE A 176 14.44 -44.78 5.70
C PHE A 176 13.57 -44.68 4.46
N THR A 177 13.64 -43.57 3.75
CA THR A 177 13.08 -43.45 2.40
C THR A 177 14.07 -44.05 1.40
N THR A 178 14.14 -45.37 1.35
CA THR A 178 14.87 -46.11 0.30
C THR A 178 13.96 -47.16 -0.31
N HIS A 179 13.07 -46.73 -1.20
CA HIS A 179 12.60 -47.55 -2.31
C HIS A 179 12.47 -46.67 -3.57
N PRO A 180 13.40 -46.77 -4.53
CA PRO A 180 13.20 -46.26 -5.87
C PRO A 180 12.33 -47.28 -6.60
N GLY A 181 11.02 -47.07 -6.62
CA GLY A 181 10.12 -48.10 -7.15
C GLY A 181 8.66 -47.69 -7.16
N ALA A 182 8.34 -46.60 -7.85
CA ALA A 182 7.00 -46.37 -8.38
C ALA A 182 7.07 -45.38 -9.55
N THR A 183 7.39 -45.91 -10.73
CA THR A 183 7.08 -45.32 -12.02
C THR A 183 5.56 -45.26 -12.20
N CYS A 184 4.94 -44.29 -11.56
CA CYS A 184 3.59 -43.80 -11.86
C CYS A 184 3.60 -42.31 -11.48
N ALA A 185 3.89 -41.45 -12.45
CA ALA A 185 3.76 -40.02 -12.30
C ALA A 185 2.31 -39.70 -11.91
N ARG A 186 2.08 -39.41 -10.63
CA ARG A 186 0.86 -38.74 -10.19
C ARG A 186 1.00 -37.29 -10.62
N GLU A 187 0.51 -36.99 -11.82
CA GLU A 187 0.26 -35.63 -12.29
C GLU A 187 -0.89 -35.02 -11.49
N SER A 188 -0.60 -34.63 -10.25
CA SER A 188 -1.39 -33.66 -9.47
C SER A 188 -0.67 -33.44 -8.14
N GLY A 189 0.58 -32.97 -8.24
CA GLY A 189 1.16 -32.24 -7.12
C GLY A 189 0.25 -31.06 -6.83
N ALA A 190 -0.13 -30.87 -5.56
CA ALA A 190 -0.84 -29.68 -5.12
C ALA A 190 -0.22 -28.45 -5.80
N THR A 191 -1.03 -27.65 -6.50
CA THR A 191 -0.56 -26.44 -7.18
C THR A 191 0.25 -25.66 -6.17
N ARG A 192 1.58 -25.69 -6.28
CA ARG A 192 2.45 -24.98 -5.34
C ARG A 192 1.95 -23.55 -5.36
N ARG A 193 1.57 -23.00 -4.20
CA ARG A 193 1.14 -21.59 -4.13
C ARG A 193 2.24 -20.79 -4.83
N ASN A 194 1.86 -20.06 -5.88
CA ASN A 194 2.80 -19.22 -6.60
C ASN A 194 3.53 -18.37 -5.57
N SER A 195 4.86 -18.44 -5.57
CA SER A 195 5.66 -17.58 -4.71
C SER A 195 5.25 -16.13 -4.98
N PRO A 196 5.02 -15.31 -3.93
CA PRO A 196 4.67 -13.92 -4.09
C PRO A 196 5.60 -13.21 -5.06
N ASP A 197 5.05 -12.47 -6.03
CA ASP A 197 5.87 -11.80 -7.04
C ASP A 197 6.85 -10.82 -6.37
N ALA A 198 8.14 -11.00 -6.66
CA ALA A 198 9.21 -10.27 -5.97
C ALA A 198 9.19 -8.77 -6.35
N ARG A 199 8.84 -8.45 -7.60
CA ARG A 199 8.76 -7.07 -8.10
C ARG A 199 7.55 -6.34 -7.51
N GLY A 200 6.37 -6.94 -7.56
CA GLY A 200 5.15 -6.40 -6.93
C GLY A 200 5.29 -6.23 -5.42
N ARG A 201 5.95 -7.17 -4.73
CA ARG A 201 6.25 -7.04 -3.29
C ARG A 201 7.18 -5.85 -2.98
N ARG A 202 8.19 -5.60 -3.82
CA ARG A 202 9.11 -4.46 -3.65
C ARG A 202 8.38 -3.13 -3.86
N LEU A 203 7.55 -3.04 -4.90
CA LEU A 203 6.72 -1.87 -5.17
C LEU A 203 5.76 -1.60 -4.00
N ALA A 204 5.11 -2.64 -3.47
CA ALA A 204 4.27 -2.54 -2.28
C ALA A 204 5.03 -2.03 -1.04
N ALA A 205 6.27 -2.50 -0.84
CA ALA A 205 7.08 -2.07 0.28
C ALA A 205 7.45 -0.58 0.17
N GLN A 206 7.81 -0.12 -1.02
CA GLN A 206 8.11 1.30 -1.28
C GLN A 206 6.87 2.18 -1.08
N TRP A 207 5.72 1.77 -1.60
CA TRP A 207 4.48 2.52 -1.47
C TRP A 207 4.01 2.67 -0.03
N ARG A 208 4.20 1.66 0.83
CA ARG A 208 3.84 1.76 2.25
C ARG A 208 4.69 2.78 3.03
N VAL A 209 5.92 3.00 2.60
CA VAL A 209 6.88 3.93 3.22
C VAL A 209 6.72 5.35 2.68
N ASP A 210 6.14 5.51 1.49
CA ASP A 210 5.89 6.80 0.87
C ASP A 210 5.09 7.73 1.82
N PRO A 211 5.57 8.96 2.10
CA PRO A 211 4.88 9.92 2.96
C PRO A 211 3.48 10.28 2.46
N HIS A 212 3.27 10.28 1.14
CA HIS A 212 2.02 10.68 0.50
C HIS A 212 1.03 9.53 0.33
N ALA A 213 1.40 8.30 0.68
CA ALA A 213 0.52 7.14 0.54
C ALA A 213 -0.62 7.17 1.58
N PRO A 214 -1.85 6.75 1.20
CA PRO A 214 -2.96 6.66 2.14
C PRO A 214 -2.66 5.72 3.33
N PRO A 215 -3.16 6.00 4.54
CA PRO A 215 -2.83 5.24 5.74
C PRO A 215 -3.28 3.77 5.67
N TRP A 216 -4.35 3.46 4.92
CA TRP A 216 -4.87 2.10 4.76
C TRP A 216 -3.92 1.15 4.01
N THR A 217 -2.94 1.69 3.27
CA THR A 217 -1.91 0.89 2.58
C THR A 217 -1.03 0.11 3.58
N ARG A 218 -0.81 0.68 4.77
CA ARG A 218 0.06 0.13 5.81
C ARG A 218 -0.55 -1.05 6.56
N ARG A 219 -1.89 -1.19 6.52
CA ARG A 219 -2.68 -2.19 7.25
C ARG A 219 -2.39 -3.63 6.83
N TYR A 220 -2.00 -3.84 5.57
CA TYR A 220 -1.67 -5.15 5.02
C TYR A 220 -0.18 -5.29 4.73
N SER A 221 0.31 -6.54 4.74
CA SER A 221 1.72 -6.85 4.46
C SER A 221 2.07 -6.58 2.99
N PRO A 222 3.32 -6.26 2.63
CA PRO A 222 3.76 -6.11 1.24
C PRO A 222 3.46 -7.35 0.38
N THR A 223 3.52 -8.53 1.00
CA THR A 223 3.21 -9.81 0.36
C THR A 223 1.75 -9.89 -0.08
N SER A 224 0.82 -9.33 0.70
CA SER A 224 -0.62 -9.31 0.38
C SER A 224 -0.94 -8.48 -0.87
N TRP A 225 -0.10 -7.50 -1.19
CA TRP A 225 -0.24 -6.63 -2.36
C TRP A 225 0.49 -7.16 -3.61
N SER A 226 1.41 -8.12 -3.43
CA SER A 226 2.37 -8.54 -4.46
C SER A 226 1.73 -8.98 -5.78
N ALA A 227 0.66 -9.78 -5.71
CA ALA A 227 -0.02 -10.27 -6.91
C ALA A 227 -0.72 -9.16 -7.69
N MET A 228 -1.38 -8.23 -7.00
CA MET A 228 -2.11 -7.12 -7.61
C MET A 228 -1.15 -6.10 -8.26
N LEU A 229 0.03 -5.92 -7.66
CA LEU A 229 1.04 -4.98 -8.12
C LEU A 229 2.07 -5.59 -9.08
N ALA A 230 1.96 -6.87 -9.42
CA ALA A 230 2.91 -7.54 -10.32
C ALA A 230 2.93 -6.92 -11.72
N ALA A 231 1.77 -6.68 -12.33
CA ALA A 231 1.68 -6.08 -13.66
C ALA A 231 2.11 -4.59 -13.68
N PRO A 232 1.66 -3.73 -12.73
CA PRO A 232 2.20 -2.38 -12.59
C PRO A 232 3.72 -2.34 -12.38
N ALA A 233 4.26 -3.23 -11.54
CA ALA A 233 5.70 -3.30 -11.29
C ALA A 233 6.48 -3.77 -12.54
N ALA A 234 5.89 -4.65 -13.35
CA ALA A 234 6.48 -5.05 -14.63
C ALA A 234 6.48 -3.91 -15.66
N ALA A 235 5.47 -3.03 -15.62
CA ALA A 235 5.39 -1.80 -16.42
C ALA A 235 6.26 -0.65 -15.87
N GLY A 236 7.04 -0.88 -14.81
CA GLY A 236 7.97 0.10 -14.26
C GLY A 236 7.33 1.18 -13.38
N TRP A 237 6.13 0.93 -12.84
CA TRP A 237 5.46 1.86 -11.93
C TRP A 237 6.25 2.06 -10.63
N THR A 238 6.20 3.26 -10.08
CA THR A 238 6.81 3.66 -8.81
C THR A 238 5.75 3.82 -7.72
N ALA A 239 6.18 3.96 -6.47
CA ALA A 239 5.29 4.29 -5.35
C ALA A 239 4.49 5.59 -5.60
N ARG A 240 5.13 6.57 -6.24
CA ARG A 240 4.51 7.86 -6.57
C ARG A 240 3.39 7.71 -7.60
N ASP A 241 3.55 6.81 -8.58
CA ASP A 241 2.48 6.49 -9.54
C ASP A 241 1.24 5.91 -8.85
N LEU A 242 1.42 5.06 -7.85
CA LEU A 242 0.30 4.49 -7.10
C LEU A 242 -0.40 5.56 -6.24
N THR A 243 0.35 6.49 -5.68
CA THR A 243 -0.21 7.63 -4.95
C THR A 243 -0.93 8.58 -5.90
N ALA A 244 -0.36 8.90 -7.05
CA ALA A 244 -1.01 9.71 -8.09
C ALA A 244 -2.31 9.06 -8.60
N LEU A 245 -2.31 7.74 -8.84
CA LEU A 245 -3.52 6.99 -9.20
C LEU A 245 -4.65 7.17 -8.17
N VAL A 246 -4.33 7.13 -6.88
CA VAL A 246 -5.32 7.37 -5.83
C VAL A 246 -5.82 8.81 -5.87
N GLN A 247 -4.96 9.79 -6.09
CA GLN A 247 -5.34 11.19 -6.18
C GLN A 247 -6.20 11.48 -7.42
N ASP A 248 -5.87 10.93 -8.58
CA ASP A 248 -6.65 11.05 -9.80
C ASP A 248 -8.07 10.52 -9.60
N TRP A 249 -8.19 9.34 -8.97
CA TRP A 249 -9.47 8.78 -8.61
C TRP A 249 -10.27 9.69 -7.66
N LEU A 250 -9.63 10.29 -6.66
CA LEU A 250 -10.29 11.28 -5.80
C LEU A 250 -10.71 12.54 -6.57
N GLY A 251 -9.89 12.97 -7.54
CA GLY A 251 -10.16 14.10 -8.43
C GLY A 251 -11.38 13.91 -9.32
N THR A 252 -11.75 12.67 -9.66
CA THR A 252 -13.00 12.36 -10.39
C THR A 252 -14.28 12.50 -9.55
N GLY A 253 -14.17 12.91 -8.28
CA GLY A 253 -15.30 13.10 -7.36
C GLY A 253 -15.65 11.86 -6.54
N HIS A 254 -14.88 10.78 -6.66
CA HIS A 254 -15.04 9.61 -5.81
C HIS A 254 -14.46 9.86 -4.42
N ARG A 255 -15.09 9.25 -3.39
CA ARG A 255 -14.66 9.38 -2.00
C ARG A 255 -14.12 8.05 -1.49
N ILE A 256 -12.89 8.06 -0.97
CA ILE A 256 -12.28 6.91 -0.30
C ILE A 256 -12.30 7.16 1.22
N PRO A 257 -12.91 6.27 2.02
CA PRO A 257 -12.80 6.34 3.48
C PRO A 257 -11.34 6.18 3.92
N SER A 258 -10.95 6.83 5.02
CA SER A 258 -9.61 6.66 5.61
C SER A 258 -9.30 5.20 5.96
N THR A 259 -10.33 4.41 6.27
CA THR A 259 -10.27 2.99 6.60
C THR A 259 -11.27 2.17 5.75
N PRO A 260 -10.94 1.87 4.47
CA PRO A 260 -11.82 1.06 3.63
C PRO A 260 -11.91 -0.38 4.18
N ALA A 261 -13.09 -0.99 4.08
CA ALA A 261 -13.33 -2.36 4.53
C ALA A 261 -12.54 -3.39 3.70
N ARG A 262 -12.33 -3.11 2.41
CA ARG A 262 -11.65 -4.00 1.45
C ARG A 262 -10.59 -3.25 0.64
N PRO A 263 -9.43 -2.90 1.24
CA PRO A 263 -8.41 -2.09 0.58
C PRO A 263 -7.73 -2.81 -0.60
N ILE A 264 -7.58 -4.15 -0.54
CA ILE A 264 -7.02 -4.92 -1.67
C ILE A 264 -7.97 -4.89 -2.87
N ALA A 265 -9.27 -5.04 -2.64
CA ALA A 265 -10.27 -4.93 -3.69
C ALA A 265 -10.35 -3.51 -4.26
N LEU A 266 -10.27 -2.49 -3.39
CA LEU A 266 -10.22 -1.09 -3.79
C LEU A 266 -9.03 -0.79 -4.72
N LEU A 267 -7.84 -1.32 -4.42
CA LEU A 267 -6.70 -1.18 -5.32
C LEU A 267 -6.96 -1.86 -6.67
N GLY A 268 -7.59 -3.03 -6.66
CA GLY A 268 -8.03 -3.71 -7.88
C GLY A 268 -8.99 -2.85 -8.71
N THR A 269 -9.95 -2.17 -8.09
CA THR A 269 -10.88 -1.28 -8.79
C THR A 269 -10.19 -0.03 -9.35
N LEU A 270 -9.26 0.56 -8.60
CA LEU A 270 -8.46 1.70 -9.04
C LEU A 270 -7.63 1.34 -10.28
N LEU A 271 -6.94 0.20 -10.23
CA LEU A 271 -6.16 -0.30 -11.35
C LEU A 271 -7.04 -0.61 -12.56
N ALA A 272 -8.18 -1.26 -12.35
CA ALA A 272 -9.13 -1.57 -13.42
C ALA A 272 -9.64 -0.30 -14.11
N TRP A 273 -10.04 0.71 -13.33
CA TRP A 273 -10.47 2.01 -13.84
C TRP A 273 -9.36 2.72 -14.62
N HIS A 274 -8.13 2.71 -14.12
CA HIS A 274 -7.02 3.30 -14.87
C HIS A 274 -6.79 2.54 -16.17
N THR A 275 -6.77 1.21 -16.14
CA THR A 275 -6.55 0.39 -17.34
C THR A 275 -7.69 0.43 -18.35
N SER A 276 -8.91 0.84 -17.95
CA SER A 276 -10.02 1.00 -18.89
C SER A 276 -9.93 2.30 -19.71
N HIS A 277 -9.24 3.31 -19.19
CA HIS A 277 -9.07 4.60 -19.86
C HIS A 277 -7.66 4.79 -20.43
N ASN A 278 -6.66 4.14 -19.85
CA ASN A 278 -5.25 4.27 -20.18
C ASN A 278 -4.60 2.88 -20.33
N SER A 279 -3.55 2.78 -21.14
CA SER A 279 -2.71 1.58 -21.15
C SER A 279 -2.00 1.41 -19.80
N ILE A 280 -1.73 0.18 -19.37
CA ILE A 280 -0.92 -0.10 -18.16
C ILE A 280 0.50 0.47 -18.26
N GLN A 281 0.99 0.76 -19.47
CA GLN A 281 2.28 1.41 -19.71
C GLN A 281 2.25 2.93 -19.45
N HIS A 282 1.06 3.53 -19.44
CA HIS A 282 0.90 4.94 -19.13
C HIS A 282 1.00 5.15 -17.62
N ARG A 283 2.15 5.64 -17.16
CA ARG A 283 2.44 5.85 -15.73
C ARG A 283 1.82 7.18 -15.25
N PRO A 284 0.93 7.18 -14.24
CA PRO A 284 0.23 8.37 -13.77
C PRO A 284 1.15 9.55 -13.38
N ALA A 285 2.26 9.31 -12.68
CA ALA A 285 3.15 10.39 -12.22
C ALA A 285 4.22 10.79 -13.25
N ALA A 286 4.32 10.10 -14.39
CA ALA A 286 5.42 10.31 -15.33
C ALA A 286 5.45 11.73 -15.92
N LEU A 287 4.29 12.35 -16.11
CA LEU A 287 4.21 13.71 -16.65
C LEU A 287 4.69 14.75 -15.63
N GLU A 288 4.36 14.59 -14.35
CA GLU A 288 4.87 15.44 -13.28
C GLU A 288 6.37 15.22 -13.05
N GLU A 289 6.83 13.98 -13.04
CA GLU A 289 8.26 13.64 -12.94
C GLU A 289 9.07 14.29 -14.09
N ALA A 290 8.52 14.31 -15.31
CA ALA A 290 9.15 14.97 -16.45
C ALA A 290 9.22 16.49 -16.30
N ARG A 291 8.18 17.12 -15.73
CA ARG A 291 8.18 18.56 -15.42
C ARG A 291 9.21 18.90 -14.35
N GLU A 292 9.22 18.16 -13.24
CA GLU A 292 10.21 18.34 -12.16
C GLU A 292 11.65 18.13 -12.66
N ALA A 293 11.88 17.14 -13.52
CA ALA A 293 13.19 16.91 -14.11
C ALA A 293 13.63 18.07 -15.01
N ALA A 294 12.71 18.68 -15.76
CA ALA A 294 12.98 19.86 -16.58
C ALA A 294 13.31 21.09 -15.70
N ASP A 295 12.58 21.29 -14.61
CA ASP A 295 12.82 22.38 -13.66
C ASP A 295 14.17 22.23 -12.97
N LEU A 296 14.51 21.02 -12.52
CA LEU A 296 15.83 20.72 -11.94
C LEU A 296 16.96 20.93 -12.95
N ALA A 297 16.75 20.56 -14.22
CA ALA A 297 17.71 20.83 -15.29
C ALA A 297 17.89 22.33 -15.54
N ALA A 298 16.81 23.11 -15.49
CA ALA A 298 16.86 24.57 -15.62
C ALA A 298 17.60 25.22 -14.45
N VAL A 299 17.35 24.77 -13.21
CA VAL A 299 18.07 25.24 -12.01
C VAL A 299 19.56 24.89 -12.11
N ARG A 300 19.91 23.67 -12.51
CA ARG A 300 21.31 23.27 -12.72
C ARG A 300 22.01 24.14 -13.76
N LYS A 301 21.36 24.41 -14.89
CA LYS A 301 21.89 25.33 -15.92
C LYS A 301 22.09 26.74 -15.38
N ARG A 302 21.15 27.25 -14.56
CA ARG A 302 21.26 28.57 -13.92
C ARG A 302 22.46 28.64 -12.97
N ILE A 303 22.63 27.62 -12.12
CA ILE A 303 23.77 27.54 -11.20
C ILE A 303 25.08 27.50 -11.98
N GLN A 304 25.18 26.65 -13.02
CA GLN A 304 26.37 26.58 -13.87
C GLN A 304 26.70 27.91 -14.55
N LYS A 305 25.68 28.65 -15.02
CA LYS A 305 25.87 29.97 -15.60
C LYS A 305 26.38 30.98 -14.56
N GLN A 306 25.78 31.00 -13.36
CA GLN A 306 26.20 31.88 -12.27
C GLN A 306 27.62 31.59 -11.80
N THR A 307 28.02 30.31 -11.70
CA THR A 307 29.39 29.95 -11.34
C THR A 307 30.37 30.36 -12.43
N ALA A 308 30.04 30.15 -13.70
CA ALA A 308 30.87 30.59 -14.83
C ALA A 308 31.03 32.13 -14.86
N GLU A 309 29.96 32.89 -14.66
CA GLU A 309 29.98 34.36 -14.55
C GLU A 309 30.83 34.81 -13.35
N HIS A 310 30.72 34.13 -12.21
CA HIS A 310 31.53 34.43 -11.04
C HIS A 310 33.02 34.20 -11.31
N HIS A 311 33.39 33.07 -11.93
CA HIS A 311 34.77 32.79 -12.33
C HIS A 311 35.31 33.81 -13.33
N ALA A 312 34.52 34.20 -14.34
CA ALA A 312 34.91 35.23 -15.29
C ALA A 312 35.13 36.60 -14.61
N ASN A 313 34.26 36.98 -13.67
CA ASN A 313 34.40 38.21 -12.91
C ASN A 313 35.65 38.20 -12.01
N LEU A 314 35.98 37.06 -11.38
CA LEU A 314 37.21 36.92 -10.61
C LEU A 314 38.44 37.06 -11.50
N ALA A 315 38.48 36.38 -12.65
CA ALA A 315 39.58 36.49 -13.61
C ALA A 315 39.75 37.93 -14.13
N ALA A 316 38.65 38.63 -14.44
CA ALA A 316 38.68 40.04 -14.85
C ALA A 316 39.21 40.96 -13.74
N ARG A 317 38.84 40.70 -12.47
CA ARG A 317 39.39 41.45 -11.32
C ARG A 317 40.87 41.19 -11.12
N GLU A 318 41.33 39.96 -11.29
CA GLU A 318 42.76 39.61 -11.22
C GLU A 318 43.54 40.29 -12.35
N ALA A 319 43.03 40.26 -13.58
CA ALA A 319 43.63 40.98 -14.71
C ALA A 319 43.67 42.50 -14.46
N GLY A 320 42.61 43.08 -13.91
CA GLY A 320 42.58 44.49 -13.51
C GLY A 320 43.60 44.83 -12.41
N ARG A 321 43.77 43.96 -11.41
CA ARG A 321 44.81 44.10 -10.38
C ARG A 321 46.21 44.02 -10.97
N ALA A 322 46.45 43.10 -11.91
CA ALA A 322 47.72 43.01 -12.60
C ALA A 322 48.00 44.29 -13.43
N ALA A 323 46.98 44.87 -14.07
CA ALA A 323 47.10 46.09 -14.84
C ALA A 323 47.46 47.34 -14.00
N LEU A 324 47.09 47.37 -12.70
CA LEU A 324 47.53 48.44 -11.78
C LEU A 324 49.05 48.45 -11.56
N GLY A 325 49.73 47.32 -11.77
CA GLY A 325 51.19 47.22 -11.79
C GLY A 325 51.82 47.54 -13.15
N GLY A 326 51.00 47.80 -14.17
CA GLY A 326 51.45 48.01 -15.54
C GLY A 326 52.21 49.32 -15.77
N PRO A 327 52.99 49.41 -16.87
CA PRO A 327 53.87 50.54 -17.14
C PRO A 327 53.13 51.88 -17.23
N GLY A 328 51.89 51.88 -17.75
CA GLY A 328 51.06 53.10 -17.83
C GLY A 328 50.65 53.66 -16.46
N HIS A 329 50.27 52.81 -15.52
CA HIS A 329 49.89 53.26 -14.16
C HIS A 329 51.12 53.70 -13.35
N GLN A 330 52.27 53.03 -13.56
CA GLN A 330 53.55 53.47 -13.01
C GLN A 330 53.96 54.86 -13.54
N ALA A 331 53.84 55.09 -14.85
CA ALA A 331 54.10 56.40 -15.45
C ALA A 331 53.20 57.50 -14.89
N ALA A 332 51.90 57.21 -14.72
CA ALA A 332 50.94 58.13 -14.10
C ALA A 332 51.30 58.46 -12.64
N ARG A 333 51.74 57.47 -11.85
CA ARG A 333 52.21 57.69 -10.47
C ARG A 333 53.48 58.56 -10.42
N ILE A 334 54.43 58.33 -11.31
CA ILE A 334 55.65 59.14 -11.42
C ILE A 334 55.29 60.59 -11.76
N ALA A 335 54.39 60.80 -12.73
CA ALA A 335 53.91 62.12 -13.12
C ALA A 335 53.19 62.84 -11.97
N ALA A 336 52.31 62.15 -11.24
CA ALA A 336 51.62 62.70 -10.07
C ALA A 336 52.59 63.06 -8.94
N ALA A 337 53.60 62.23 -8.66
CA ALA A 337 54.63 62.53 -7.67
C ALA A 337 55.51 63.72 -8.09
N ALA A 338 55.80 63.88 -9.38
CA ALA A 338 56.48 65.07 -9.90
C ALA A 338 55.61 66.34 -9.73
N ALA A 339 54.32 66.26 -10.03
CA ALA A 339 53.38 67.36 -9.83
C ALA A 339 53.26 67.76 -8.34
N ALA A 340 53.17 66.79 -7.43
CA ALA A 340 53.11 67.03 -5.98
C ALA A 340 54.38 67.71 -5.46
N ARG A 341 55.57 67.26 -5.90
CA ARG A 341 56.86 67.89 -5.57
C ARG A 341 56.93 69.33 -6.07
N ASN A 342 56.46 69.59 -7.29
CA ASN A 342 56.39 70.94 -7.85
C ASN A 342 55.44 71.85 -7.07
N ALA A 343 54.28 71.33 -6.66
CA ALA A 343 53.33 72.08 -5.82
C ALA A 343 53.92 72.39 -4.44
N ALA A 344 54.58 71.43 -3.79
CA ALA A 344 55.29 71.65 -2.53
C ALA A 344 56.38 72.71 -2.67
N ARG A 345 57.18 72.67 -3.76
CA ARG A 345 58.19 73.69 -4.07
C ARG A 345 57.59 75.08 -4.30
N ARG A 346 56.39 75.17 -4.90
CA ARG A 346 55.68 76.45 -5.03
C ARG A 346 55.23 76.97 -3.66
N ARG A 347 54.70 76.10 -2.79
CA ARG A 347 54.32 76.48 -1.42
C ARG A 347 55.51 76.95 -0.61
N THR A 348 56.65 76.25 -0.65
CA THR A 348 57.86 76.69 0.08
C THR A 348 58.39 78.02 -0.46
N LYS A 349 58.34 78.25 -1.77
CA LYS A 349 58.67 79.56 -2.36
C LYS A 349 57.72 80.68 -1.93
N MET A 350 56.41 80.39 -1.86
CA MET A 350 55.43 81.37 -1.37
C MET A 350 55.67 81.70 0.10
N VAL A 351 55.88 80.70 0.95
CA VAL A 351 56.20 80.90 2.37
C VAL A 351 57.52 81.65 2.54
N ALA A 352 58.55 81.33 1.74
CA ALA A 352 59.81 82.07 1.76
C ALA A 352 59.67 83.54 1.31
N ALA A 353 58.81 83.81 0.32
CA ALA A 353 58.50 85.18 -0.11
C ALA A 353 57.69 85.94 0.96
N GLU A 354 56.79 85.26 1.66
CA GLU A 354 56.01 85.81 2.77
C GLU A 354 56.93 86.14 3.97
N VAL A 355 57.83 85.22 4.36
CA VAL A 355 58.85 85.47 5.38
C VAL A 355 59.78 86.63 4.99
N ALA A 356 60.26 86.66 3.73
CA ALA A 356 61.07 87.78 3.24
C ALA A 356 60.31 89.12 3.24
N SER A 357 58.99 89.12 3.01
CA SER A 357 58.16 90.32 3.12
C SER A 357 57.95 90.78 4.56
N VAL A 358 57.95 89.85 5.52
CA VAL A 358 57.88 90.12 6.96
C VAL A 358 59.24 90.63 7.48
N ASP A 359 60.36 90.05 7.04
CA ASP A 359 61.71 90.50 7.43
C ASP A 359 62.08 91.87 6.81
N ALA A 360 61.59 92.18 5.59
CA ALA A 360 61.75 93.51 4.98
C ALA A 360 60.95 94.61 5.71
N ALA A 361 59.93 94.23 6.48
CA ALA A 361 59.22 95.10 7.40
C ALA A 361 59.86 94.98 8.80
N GLY A 362 60.93 95.74 9.06
CA GLY A 362 61.67 95.73 10.33
C GLY A 362 60.80 95.83 11.62
N PRO A 363 61.38 95.55 12.80
CA PRO A 363 60.62 95.17 14.00
C PRO A 363 59.63 96.25 14.43
N ARG A 364 58.33 95.93 14.31
CA ARG A 364 57.27 96.75 14.89
C ARG A 364 57.23 96.57 16.42
N PRO A 365 57.17 97.66 17.19
CA PRO A 365 57.10 97.58 18.64
C PRO A 365 55.77 96.98 19.12
N LEU A 366 55.85 96.28 20.24
CA LEU A 366 54.74 95.70 20.98
C LEU A 366 53.70 96.76 21.35
N THR A 367 52.50 96.66 20.80
CA THR A 367 51.31 97.26 21.41
C THR A 367 50.08 96.36 21.26
N GLN A 368 49.56 95.99 22.44
CA GLN A 368 48.17 95.65 22.75
C GLN A 368 47.61 94.33 22.20
N ARG A 369 47.63 93.33 23.10
CA ARG A 369 46.60 92.27 23.19
C ARG A 369 45.22 92.91 23.35
N PRO A 370 44.21 92.41 22.63
CA PRO A 370 42.87 92.28 23.17
C PRO A 370 42.47 90.80 23.26
N THR A 371 42.20 90.39 24.50
CA THR A 371 41.11 89.52 24.95
C THR A 371 40.57 88.45 23.99
N LEU A 372 40.92 87.20 24.32
CA LEU A 372 40.22 85.97 23.95
C LEU A 372 38.71 86.13 24.21
N THR A 373 37.91 86.12 23.15
CA THR A 373 36.48 85.85 23.23
C THR A 373 36.19 84.61 22.39
N ALA A 374 35.69 83.58 23.06
CA ALA A 374 35.31 82.31 22.48
C ALA A 374 34.25 82.49 21.38
N VAL A 375 34.47 81.87 20.23
CA VAL A 375 33.38 81.47 19.33
C VAL A 375 33.43 79.96 19.18
N ARG A 376 32.34 79.40 19.72
CA ARG A 376 31.84 78.04 19.64
C ARG A 376 32.11 77.34 18.31
N CYS A 377 32.30 76.02 18.43
CA CYS A 377 31.89 75.03 17.46
C CYS A 377 30.60 75.43 16.74
N ASP A 378 30.61 75.35 15.41
CA ASP A 378 29.45 74.76 14.75
C ASP A 378 29.83 73.73 13.70
N ARG A 379 29.05 72.68 13.81
CA ARG A 379 29.00 71.40 13.14
C ARG A 379 28.32 71.57 11.78
N ALA A 380 28.61 70.64 10.86
CA ALA A 380 27.88 70.31 9.63
C ALA A 380 28.32 71.02 8.33
N ALA A 381 28.93 70.27 7.42
CA ALA A 381 28.25 69.64 6.29
C ALA A 381 29.25 69.19 5.21
N MET A 382 29.36 67.88 4.99
CA MET A 382 29.36 67.19 3.67
C MET A 382 30.02 65.81 3.79
N LEU A 383 29.17 64.79 3.95
CA LEU A 383 29.47 63.39 3.66
C LEU A 383 28.90 63.09 2.25
N PRO A 384 29.67 62.53 1.31
CA PRO A 384 29.13 61.79 0.20
C PRO A 384 28.94 60.30 0.57
N CYS A 385 27.98 59.69 -0.12
CA CYS A 385 27.59 58.29 -0.04
C CYS A 385 28.75 57.28 -0.25
N ALA A 386 28.63 56.13 0.40
CA ALA A 386 28.85 54.76 -0.11
C ALA A 386 29.68 53.86 0.82
N GLU A 387 29.03 52.94 1.53
CA GLU A 387 29.58 51.65 2.01
C GLU A 387 28.39 50.77 2.42
N SER A 388 27.94 49.88 1.54
CA SER A 388 28.25 48.43 1.57
C SER A 388 27.73 47.73 2.83
N THR A 389 26.51 47.22 2.71
CA THR A 389 25.86 46.25 3.59
C THR A 389 26.67 44.94 3.64
N PRO A 390 27.11 44.44 4.82
CA PRO A 390 27.49 43.05 4.97
C PRO A 390 26.25 42.19 5.29
N PRO A 391 26.13 40.96 4.78
CA PRO A 391 25.03 40.08 5.14
C PRO A 391 25.24 39.46 6.54
N ASP A 392 24.21 39.58 7.38
CA ASP A 392 24.02 38.83 8.61
C ASP A 392 24.19 37.32 8.36
N ARG A 393 25.25 36.76 8.94
CA ARG A 393 25.38 35.32 9.21
C ARG A 393 24.91 35.09 10.64
N SER A 394 23.61 34.88 10.80
CA SER A 394 22.97 34.38 12.01
C SER A 394 21.99 33.28 11.65
N LEU A 395 22.54 32.11 11.28
CA LEU A 395 21.80 30.85 11.22
C LEU A 395 22.68 29.76 11.83
N ALA A 396 22.79 29.80 13.16
CA ALA A 396 23.27 28.68 13.95
C ALA A 396 22.06 27.85 14.38
N ALA A 397 21.94 26.67 13.78
CA ALA A 397 21.43 25.42 14.34
C ALA A 397 20.27 25.50 15.35
N GLN A 398 19.03 25.29 14.86
CA GLN A 398 17.97 24.66 15.65
C GLN A 398 17.94 23.16 15.30
N LEU A 399 18.70 22.39 16.07
CA LEU A 399 18.53 20.95 16.22
C LEU A 399 17.34 20.70 17.18
N PRO A 400 16.39 19.80 16.88
CA PRO A 400 15.46 19.34 17.89
C PRO A 400 16.18 18.41 18.89
N ALA A 401 16.10 18.76 20.17
CA ALA A 401 16.59 17.92 21.27
C ALA A 401 15.82 16.57 21.35
N PRO A 402 16.48 15.49 21.77
CA PRO A 402 15.84 14.18 21.96
C PRO A 402 14.94 14.17 23.21
N VAL A 403 13.76 13.55 23.06
CA VAL A 403 12.82 13.24 24.14
C VAL A 403 13.49 12.30 25.16
N PRO A 404 13.40 12.57 26.48
CA PRO A 404 13.91 11.65 27.48
C PRO A 404 13.01 10.42 27.59
N SER A 405 13.63 9.27 27.35
CA SER A 405 13.16 7.94 27.71
C SER A 405 12.92 7.84 29.23
N ALA A 406 11.66 7.87 29.64
CA ALA A 406 11.24 7.44 30.97
C ALA A 406 11.05 5.91 30.96
N SER A 407 12.02 5.20 31.52
CA SER A 407 11.87 3.83 32.01
C SER A 407 12.51 3.72 33.38
N ARG A 408 11.66 3.56 34.40
CA ARG A 408 11.85 2.80 35.66
C ARG A 408 10.43 2.61 36.24
N ARG A 409 9.87 1.39 36.37
CA ARG A 409 10.07 0.42 37.49
C ARG A 409 9.94 1.15 38.82
N THR A 410 8.98 0.92 39.72
CA THR A 410 8.33 -0.28 40.33
C THR A 410 7.17 0.27 41.18
N GLY A 411 6.00 -0.35 41.30
CA GLY A 411 5.69 -1.40 42.26
C GLY A 411 4.69 -0.90 43.32
N GLU A 412 3.44 -1.37 43.23
CA GLU A 412 2.52 -1.76 44.32
C GLU A 412 1.33 -2.50 43.69
#